data_AF-A0A9Y2JU76-F1
#
_entry.id   AF-A0A9Y2JU76-F1
#
_cell.length_a   1.000
_cell.length_b   1.000
_cell.length_c   1.000
_cell.angle_alpha   90.00
_cell.angle_beta   90.00
_cell.angle_gamma   90.00
#
_symmetry.space_group_name_H-M   'P 1'
#
loop_
_entity.id
_entity.type
_entity.pdbx_description
1 polymer ?
#
loop_
_entity_poly.entity_id
_entity_poly.type
_entity_poly.pdbx_seq_one_letter_code
_entity_poly.pdbx_strand_id
1 'polypeptide(L)'
;MDWLVNLIAVIVALASVLAALGHVGYLAMLNNAAGKRAGGAPVAQYVRSRWAIAGGTTAASLFAWLLTAGGPTLDIVAILVAAGSGVVATKALQSTRDRYRTGG
;
A
#
# COMPACT_ATOMS: atom_id res chain seq x y z
N MET A 1 19.97 12.74 -19.55
CA MET A 1 19.92 11.77 -18.42
C MET A 1 18.50 11.64 -17.85
N ASP A 2 17.58 12.46 -18.35
CA ASP A 2 16.22 12.67 -17.83
C ASP A 2 15.30 11.47 -18.07
N TRP A 3 15.46 10.78 -19.20
CA TRP A 3 14.67 9.59 -19.54
C TRP A 3 14.90 8.42 -18.58
N LEU A 4 16.14 8.23 -18.11
CA LEU A 4 16.50 7.13 -17.21
C LEU A 4 15.92 7.37 -15.81
N VAL A 5 15.99 8.61 -15.32
CA VAL A 5 15.43 8.99 -14.01
C VAL A 5 13.91 8.85 -14.03
N ASN A 6 13.25 9.30 -15.11
CA ASN A 6 11.82 9.14 -15.28
C ASN A 6 11.40 7.67 -15.32
N LEU A 7 12.11 6.82 -16.06
CA LEU A 7 11.84 5.38 -16.09
C LEU A 7 11.94 4.75 -14.70
N ILE A 8 12.99 5.08 -13.93
CA ILE A 8 13.15 4.60 -12.56
C ILE A 8 11.98 5.08 -11.69
N ALA A 9 11.61 6.36 -11.79
CA ALA A 9 10.50 6.92 -11.02
C ALA A 9 9.17 6.22 -11.32
N VAL A 10 8.87 5.96 -12.60
CA VAL A 10 7.67 5.21 -13.02
C VAL A 10 7.68 3.79 -12.47
N ILE A 11 8.81 3.06 -12.55
CA ILE A 11 8.91 1.69 -12.03
C ILE A 11 8.69 1.67 -10.52
N VAL A 12 9.32 2.57 -9.78
CA VAL A 12 9.18 2.66 -8.31
C VAL A 12 7.76 3.05 -7.92
N ALA A 13 7.14 3.99 -8.64
CA ALA A 13 5.74 4.37 -8.42
C ALA A 13 4.79 3.19 -8.68
N LEU A 14 4.99 2.44 -9.77
CA LEU A 14 4.21 1.23 -10.06
C LEU A 14 4.37 0.16 -8.99
N ALA A 15 5.60 -0.12 -8.55
CA ALA A 15 5.86 -1.07 -7.47
C ALA A 15 5.16 -0.65 -6.16
N SER A 16 5.16 0.64 -5.85
CA SER A 16 4.47 1.21 -4.70
C SER A 16 2.95 1.07 -4.80
N VAL A 17 2.37 1.36 -5.96
CA VAL A 17 0.92 1.18 -6.22
C VAL A 17 0.53 -0.29 -6.06
N LEU A 18 1.31 -1.22 -6.63
CA LEU A 18 1.06 -2.66 -6.49
C LEU A 18 1.11 -3.11 -5.02
N ALA A 19 2.07 -2.61 -4.24
CA ALA A 19 2.17 -2.90 -2.81
C ALA A 19 0.94 -2.38 -2.03
N ALA A 20 0.51 -1.14 -2.31
CA ALA A 20 -0.66 -0.54 -1.68
C ALA A 20 -1.95 -1.30 -2.04
N LEU A 21 -2.12 -1.66 -3.30
CA LEU A 21 -3.25 -2.48 -3.77
C LEU A 21 -3.23 -3.87 -3.15
N GLY A 22 -2.06 -4.50 -3.01
CA GLY A 22 -1.93 -5.78 -2.30
C GLY A 22 -2.38 -5.68 -0.84
N HIS A 23 -2.03 -4.59 -0.14
CA HIS A 23 -2.47 -4.36 1.23
C HIS A 23 -3.98 -4.13 1.34
N VAL A 24 -4.55 -3.27 0.51
CA VAL A 24 -6.00 -3.00 0.46
C VAL A 24 -6.77 -4.27 0.09
N GLY A 25 -6.34 -4.99 -0.95
CA GLY A 25 -6.99 -6.22 -1.40
C GLY A 25 -7.00 -7.31 -0.32
N TYR A 26 -5.90 -7.45 0.42
CA TYR A 26 -5.82 -8.39 1.52
C TYR A 26 -6.77 -8.04 2.68
N LEU A 27 -6.84 -6.75 3.05
CA LEU A 27 -7.80 -6.28 4.06
C LEU A 27 -9.26 -6.47 3.62
N ALA A 28 -9.57 -6.20 2.36
CA ALA A 28 -10.91 -6.42 1.82
C ALA A 28 -11.31 -7.90 1.88
N MET A 29 -10.39 -8.81 1.53
CA MET A 29 -10.62 -10.26 1.62
C MET A 29 -10.83 -10.72 3.06
N LEU A 30 -10.01 -10.22 4.00
CA LEU A 30 -10.16 -10.49 5.45
C LEU A 30 -11.51 -10.00 5.98
N ASN A 31 -11.93 -8.79 5.62
CA ASN A 31 -13.22 -8.24 6.05
C ASN A 31 -14.40 -9.09 5.55
N ASN A 32 -14.34 -9.56 4.30
CA ASN A 32 -15.37 -10.42 3.72
C ASN A 32 -15.42 -11.80 4.39
N ALA A 33 -14.24 -12.38 4.70
CA ALA A 33 -14.16 -13.66 5.42
C ALA A 33 -14.65 -13.54 6.88
N ALA A 34 -14.30 -12.44 7.56
CA ALA A 34 -14.72 -12.16 8.93
C ALA A 34 -16.24 -11.94 9.04
N GLY A 35 -16.85 -11.24 8.09
CA GLY A 35 -18.31 -11.02 8.05
C GLY A 35 -19.14 -12.29 7.88
N LYS A 36 -18.54 -13.38 7.37
CA LYS A 36 -19.21 -14.67 7.11
C LYS A 36 -19.06 -15.69 8.24
N ARG A 37 -18.31 -15.39 9.31
CA ARG A 37 -18.08 -16.31 10.44
C ARG A 37 -18.69 -15.77 11.74
N ALA A 38 -19.42 -16.62 12.46
CA ALA A 38 -19.82 -16.35 13.84
C ALA A 38 -18.55 -16.25 14.72
N GLY A 39 -18.27 -15.06 15.26
CA GLY A 39 -17.03 -14.73 15.98
C GLY A 39 -16.02 -13.87 15.21
N GLY A 40 -16.32 -13.45 13.97
CA GLY A 40 -15.43 -12.60 13.16
C GLY A 40 -15.38 -11.11 13.57
N ALA A 41 -16.15 -10.70 14.58
CA ALA A 41 -16.25 -9.29 15.00
C ALA A 41 -14.91 -8.63 15.40
N PRO A 42 -13.99 -9.30 16.13
CA PRO A 42 -12.69 -8.71 16.45
C PRO A 42 -11.81 -8.49 15.21
N VAL A 43 -11.90 -9.41 14.23
CA VAL A 43 -11.17 -9.32 12.95
C VAL A 43 -11.71 -8.15 12.12
N ALA A 44 -13.04 -7.97 12.07
CA ALA A 44 -13.67 -6.85 11.36
C ALA A 44 -13.30 -5.49 11.98
N GLN A 45 -13.25 -5.37 13.31
CA GLN A 45 -12.80 -4.15 13.99
C GLN A 45 -11.33 -3.85 13.70
N TYR A 46 -10.46 -4.87 13.77
CA TYR A 46 -9.04 -4.70 13.45
C TYR A 46 -8.84 -4.25 12.00
N VAL A 47 -9.52 -4.89 11.05
CA VAL A 47 -9.46 -4.48 9.64
C VAL A 47 -9.92 -3.04 9.48
N ARG A 48 -11.04 -2.65 10.11
CA ARG A 48 -11.57 -1.28 10.05
C ARG A 48 -10.58 -0.24 10.58
N SER A 49 -9.79 -0.56 11.61
CA SER A 49 -8.72 0.33 12.09
C SER A 49 -7.56 0.49 11.08
N ARG A 50 -7.31 -0.52 10.24
CA ARG A 50 -6.24 -0.53 9.24
C ARG A 50 -6.63 0.10 7.90
N TRP A 51 -7.93 0.28 7.64
CA TRP A 51 -8.43 0.92 6.41
C TRP A 51 -7.92 2.35 6.23
N ALA A 52 -7.74 3.11 7.31
CA ALA A 52 -7.18 4.47 7.24
C ALA A 52 -5.72 4.46 6.72
N ILE A 53 -4.90 3.53 7.22
CA ILE A 53 -3.52 3.36 6.76
C ILE A 53 -3.52 2.89 5.32
N ALA A 54 -4.33 1.90 4.98
CA ALA A 54 -4.40 1.36 3.63
C ALA A 54 -4.84 2.41 2.61
N GLY A 55 -5.90 3.17 2.91
CA GLY A 55 -6.37 4.28 2.09
C GLY A 55 -5.32 5.38 1.95
N GLY A 56 -4.66 5.77 3.05
CA GLY A 56 -3.59 6.76 3.05
C GLY A 56 -2.39 6.33 2.19
N THR A 57 -1.93 5.09 2.32
CA THR A 57 -0.82 4.56 1.52
C THR A 57 -1.18 4.48 0.03
N THR A 58 -2.41 4.08 -0.31
CA THR A 58 -2.86 4.03 -1.70
C THR A 58 -2.94 5.43 -2.30
N ALA A 59 -3.51 6.40 -1.59
CA ALA A 59 -3.56 7.79 -2.05
C ALA A 59 -2.14 8.35 -2.28
N ALA A 60 -1.21 8.10 -1.35
CA ALA A 60 0.18 8.53 -1.48
C ALA A 60 0.90 7.86 -2.67
N SER A 61 0.69 6.56 -2.91
CA SER A 61 1.28 5.84 -4.04
C SER A 61 0.72 6.32 -5.39
N LEU A 62 -0.59 6.59 -5.48
CA LEU A 62 -1.20 7.17 -6.67
C LEU A 62 -0.72 8.61 -6.91
N PHE A 63 -0.55 9.39 -5.85
CA PHE A 63 0.02 10.73 -5.94
C PHE A 63 1.47 10.68 -6.43
N ALA A 64 2.30 9.76 -5.90
CA ALA A 64 3.66 9.58 -6.37
C ALA A 64 3.72 9.21 -7.87
N TRP A 65 2.80 8.37 -8.34
CA TRP A 65 2.70 8.05 -9.77
C TRP A 65 2.29 9.27 -10.62
N LEU A 66 1.38 10.12 -10.13
CA LEU A 66 1.02 11.35 -10.83
C LEU A 66 2.22 12.30 -10.99
N LEU A 67 3.11 12.35 -9.99
CA LEU A 67 4.30 13.20 -10.02
C LEU A 67 5.30 12.79 -11.11
N THR A 68 5.31 11.53 -11.56
CA THR A 68 6.24 11.08 -12.62
C THR A 68 5.94 11.71 -13.99
N ALA A 69 4.81 12.42 -14.14
CA ALA A 69 4.48 13.17 -15.35
C ALA A 69 5.08 14.59 -15.38
N GLY A 70 5.67 15.05 -14.28
CA GLY A 70 6.05 16.45 -14.09
C GLY A 70 7.51 16.82 -14.39
N GLY A 71 8.35 15.85 -14.78
CA GLY A 71 9.76 16.05 -15.12
C GLY A 71 10.76 15.73 -13.99
N PRO A 72 12.07 15.99 -14.20
CA PRO A 72 13.15 15.35 -13.42
C PRO A 72 13.15 15.66 -11.92
N THR A 73 12.81 16.89 -11.54
CA THR A 73 12.71 17.27 -10.12
C THR A 73 11.56 16.55 -9.44
N LEU A 74 10.43 16.41 -10.13
CA LEU A 74 9.25 15.71 -9.62
C LEU A 74 9.44 14.20 -9.63
N ASP A 75 10.26 13.65 -10.53
CA ASP A 75 10.65 12.24 -10.53
C ASP A 75 11.41 11.85 -9.25
N ILE A 76 12.32 12.70 -8.75
CA ILE A 76 13.04 12.45 -7.49
C ILE A 76 12.07 12.45 -6.30
N VAL A 77 11.13 13.41 -6.27
CA VAL A 77 10.08 13.45 -5.24
C VAL A 77 9.18 12.22 -5.34
N ALA A 78 8.80 11.82 -6.55
CA ALA A 78 8.01 10.63 -6.80
C ALA A 78 8.69 9.37 -6.25
N ILE A 79 9.99 9.20 -6.48
CA ILE A 79 10.77 8.08 -5.95
C ILE A 79 10.73 8.07 -4.42
N LEU A 80 10.98 9.21 -3.77
CA LEU A 80 10.99 9.30 -2.30
C LEU A 80 9.61 8.97 -1.70
N VAL A 81 8.55 9.53 -2.27
CA VAL A 81 7.18 9.30 -1.80
C VAL A 81 6.76 7.85 -2.04
N ALA A 82 7.01 7.31 -3.24
CA ALA A 82 6.67 5.94 -3.60
C ALA A 82 7.44 4.90 -2.76
N ALA A 83 8.74 5.14 -2.51
CA ALA A 83 9.55 4.29 -1.64
C ALA A 83 9.01 4.31 -0.20
N GLY A 84 8.70 5.49 0.34
CA GLY A 84 8.12 5.63 1.68
C GLY A 84 6.77 4.92 1.82
N SER A 85 5.82 5.21 0.93
CA SER A 85 4.48 4.61 0.99
C SER A 85 4.50 3.10 0.73
N GLY A 86 5.34 2.62 -0.20
CA GLY A 86 5.49 1.21 -0.52
C GLY A 86 6.07 0.39 0.65
N VAL A 87 7.08 0.92 1.35
CA VAL A 87 7.65 0.27 2.54
C VAL A 87 6.63 0.21 3.68
N VAL A 88 5.85 1.28 3.90
CA VAL A 88 4.79 1.28 4.93
C VAL A 88 3.68 0.28 4.58
N ALA A 89 3.21 0.25 3.34
CA ALA A 89 2.17 -0.67 2.88
C ALA A 89 2.62 -2.14 3.01
N THR A 90 3.85 -2.46 2.60
CA THR A 90 4.41 -3.82 2.72
C THR A 90 4.58 -4.25 4.16
N LYS A 91 5.11 -3.38 5.05
CA LYS A 91 5.21 -3.68 6.49
C LYS A 91 3.83 -3.86 7.14
N ALA A 92 2.85 -3.05 6.78
CA ALA A 92 1.48 -3.18 7.30
C ALA A 92 0.84 -4.52 6.85
N LEU A 93 1.10 -4.94 5.61
CA LEU A 93 0.68 -6.24 5.09
C LEU A 93 1.37 -7.40 5.81
N GLN A 94 2.69 -7.34 6.00
CA GLN A 94 3.46 -8.35 6.73
C GLN A 94 2.97 -8.49 8.18
N SER A 95 2.82 -7.38 8.90
CA SER A 95 2.28 -7.36 10.27
C SER A 95 0.90 -8.00 10.37
N THR A 96 0.03 -7.76 9.37
CA THR A 96 -1.30 -8.38 9.32
C THR A 96 -1.20 -9.88 9.04
N ARG A 97 -0.32 -10.29 8.11
CA ARG A 97 -0.09 -11.71 7.80
C ARG A 97 0.48 -12.46 9.00
N ASP A 98 1.49 -11.93 9.66
CA ASP A 98 2.13 -12.61 10.79
C ASP A 98 1.14 -12.83 11.93
N ARG A 99 0.35 -11.81 12.28
CA ARG A 99 -0.70 -11.93 13.31
C ARG A 99 -1.69 -13.07 13.04
N TYR A 100 -2.11 -13.26 11.79
CA TYR A 100 -3.08 -14.30 11.43
C TYR A 100 -2.44 -15.63 11.03
N ARG A 101 -1.15 -15.66 10.70
CA ARG A 101 -0.40 -16.88 10.36
C ARG A 101 0.13 -17.59 11.60
N THR A 102 0.54 -16.86 12.64
CA THR A 102 1.07 -17.45 13.87
C THR A 102 -0.01 -17.78 14.91
N GLY A 103 -1.28 -17.56 14.60
CA GLY A 103 -2.40 -17.91 15.49
C GLY A 103 -2.34 -17.18 16.84
N GLY A 104 -2.17 -15.85 16.80
CA GLY A 104 -1.95 -15.02 18.00
C GLY A 104 -2.90 -15.27 19.16
#